data_AF-A0A2S8YMA4-F1
#
_entry.id   AF-A0A2S8YMA4-F1
#
_cell.length_a   1.000
_cell.length_b   1.000
_cell.length_c   1.000
_cell.angle_alpha   90.00
_cell.angle_beta   90.00
_cell.angle_gamma   90.00
#
_symmetry.space_group_name_H-M   'P 1'
#
loop_
_entity.id
_entity.type
_entity.pdbx_description
1 polymer ?
#
loop_
_entity_poly.entity_id
_entity_poly.type
_entity_poly.pdbx_seq_one_letter_code
_entity_poly.pdbx_strand_id
1 'polypeptide(L)'
;MTTRSTSIATHLESSTPGTGLDDTNPLGFDPATRLIRITDVVALVGLARPTIYKLMSQPESGFPQPVKLTVSTARGAPVAWVLSEVLDWTRARIAARNKVAA
;
A
#
# COMPACT_ATOMS: atom_id res chain seq x y z
N MET A 1 -38.97 36.02 -34.64
CA MET A 1 -39.44 34.62 -34.51
C MET A 1 -38.79 33.80 -35.61
N THR A 2 -37.70 33.08 -35.31
CA THR A 2 -37.17 32.03 -36.19
C THR A 2 -36.49 30.96 -35.32
N THR A 3 -37.23 29.87 -35.17
CA THR A 3 -36.86 28.44 -35.06
C THR A 3 -35.57 28.03 -34.33
N ARG A 4 -35.79 27.32 -33.21
CA ARG A 4 -34.81 26.42 -32.56
C ARG A 4 -34.49 25.26 -33.50
N SER A 5 -33.21 24.95 -33.68
CA SER A 5 -32.76 23.70 -34.30
C SER A 5 -31.91 22.89 -33.32
N THR A 6 -32.07 21.58 -33.43
CA THR A 6 -31.86 20.53 -32.42
C THR A 6 -30.58 19.75 -32.69
N SER A 7 -29.90 19.35 -31.61
CA SER A 7 -28.89 18.27 -31.49
C SER A 7 -27.56 18.53 -32.21
N ILE A 8 -26.42 17.94 -31.84
CA ILE A 8 -26.17 16.60 -31.30
C ILE A 8 -24.90 16.64 -30.44
N ALA A 9 -24.90 15.86 -29.35
CA ALA A 9 -23.77 15.62 -28.49
C ALA A 9 -22.59 14.97 -29.23
N THR A 10 -21.40 15.53 -29.06
CA THR A 10 -20.13 14.83 -29.26
C THR A 10 -19.39 14.87 -27.93
N HIS A 11 -19.75 13.97 -27.01
CA HIS A 11 -18.90 13.68 -25.86
C HIS A 11 -17.74 12.84 -26.39
N LEU A 12 -16.56 13.46 -26.48
CA LEU A 12 -15.34 12.80 -26.90
C LEU A 12 -14.96 11.75 -25.85
N GLU A 13 -15.28 10.51 -26.18
CA GLU A 13 -14.77 9.33 -25.50
C GLU A 13 -13.29 9.15 -25.87
N SER A 14 -12.40 9.41 -24.93
CA SER A 14 -10.99 9.02 -24.94
C SER A 14 -10.50 9.13 -23.50
N SER A 15 -10.21 8.06 -22.76
CA SER A 15 -9.34 6.96 -23.15
C SER A 15 -9.69 5.68 -22.40
N THR A 16 -9.55 4.58 -23.12
CA THR A 16 -9.49 3.18 -22.70
C THR A 16 -8.95 2.96 -21.27
N PRO A 17 -9.54 2.02 -20.50
CA PRO A 17 -8.95 1.56 -19.25
C PRO A 17 -7.55 1.02 -19.55
N GLY A 18 -6.52 1.70 -19.07
CA GLY A 18 -5.17 1.17 -19.07
C GLY A 18 -5.16 -0.06 -18.19
N THR A 19 -5.32 -1.24 -18.78
CA THR A 19 -4.78 -2.48 -18.25
C THR A 19 -3.27 -2.29 -18.22
N GLY A 20 -2.78 -1.62 -17.18
CA GLY A 20 -1.38 -1.59 -16.83
C GLY A 20 -1.01 -3.00 -16.42
N LEU A 21 -0.47 -3.77 -17.36
CA LEU A 21 0.35 -4.90 -17.03
C LEU A 21 1.58 -4.32 -16.33
N ASP A 22 1.63 -4.45 -15.01
CA ASP A 22 2.76 -4.01 -14.20
C ASP A 22 3.98 -4.89 -14.51
N ASP A 23 4.73 -4.53 -15.55
CA ASP A 23 5.91 -5.25 -16.07
C ASP A 23 7.14 -5.24 -15.14
N THR A 24 6.99 -5.02 -13.82
CA THR A 24 8.13 -4.93 -12.89
C THR A 24 8.10 -5.93 -11.72
N ASN A 25 7.22 -6.94 -11.75
CA ASN A 25 7.35 -8.08 -10.83
C ASN A 25 7.50 -9.42 -11.59
N PRO A 26 8.72 -9.87 -11.90
CA PRO A 26 8.94 -11.16 -12.56
C PRO A 26 8.49 -12.38 -11.72
N LEU A 27 8.04 -12.16 -10.48
CA LEU A 27 7.54 -13.19 -9.56
C LEU A 27 6.00 -13.27 -9.50
N GLY A 28 5.26 -12.41 -10.22
CA GLY A 28 3.82 -12.61 -10.47
C GLY A 28 2.87 -12.46 -9.28
N PHE A 29 3.28 -11.78 -8.21
CA PHE A 29 2.40 -11.50 -7.06
C PHE A 29 2.07 -10.03 -6.94
N ASP A 30 0.81 -9.72 -6.66
CA ASP A 30 0.34 -8.37 -6.36
C ASP A 30 0.80 -7.94 -4.94
N PRO A 31 1.57 -6.86 -4.78
CA PRO A 31 2.02 -6.39 -3.48
C PRO A 31 0.88 -5.92 -2.57
N ALA A 32 -0.28 -5.55 -3.11
CA ALA A 32 -1.44 -5.13 -2.31
C ALA A 32 -2.16 -6.29 -1.61
N THR A 33 -2.00 -7.51 -2.10
CA THR A 33 -2.59 -8.72 -1.52
C THR A 33 -1.56 -9.66 -0.89
N ARG A 34 -0.27 -9.40 -1.10
CA ARG A 34 0.82 -10.21 -0.56
C ARG A 34 1.03 -9.95 0.93
N LEU A 35 0.82 -10.99 1.74
CA LEU A 35 1.09 -10.99 3.16
C LEU A 35 2.53 -11.46 3.46
N ILE A 36 3.26 -10.69 4.26
CA ILE A 36 4.64 -10.95 4.65
C ILE A 36 4.78 -11.16 6.16
N ARG A 37 5.75 -11.98 6.56
CA ARG A 37 5.97 -12.29 7.98
C ARG A 37 6.92 -11.28 8.60
N ILE A 38 6.97 -11.25 9.93
CA ILE A 38 7.83 -10.32 10.68
C ILE A 38 9.30 -10.38 10.26
N THR A 39 9.82 -11.54 9.86
CA THR A 39 11.19 -11.69 9.37
C THR A 39 11.42 -10.87 8.09
N ASP A 40 10.46 -10.88 7.17
CA ASP A 40 10.53 -10.11 5.93
C ASP A 40 10.35 -8.62 6.22
N VAL A 41 9.44 -8.26 7.13
CA VAL A 41 9.25 -6.87 7.56
C VAL A 41 10.57 -6.32 8.12
N VAL A 42 11.23 -7.05 9.01
CA VAL A 42 12.56 -6.68 9.56
C VAL A 42 13.58 -6.48 8.44
N ALA A 43 13.65 -7.39 7.49
CA ALA A 43 14.59 -7.31 6.37
C ALA A 43 14.31 -6.10 5.46
N LEU A 44 13.03 -5.79 5.20
CA LEU A 44 12.62 -4.68 4.34
C LEU A 44 12.83 -3.31 4.99
N VAL A 45 12.47 -3.16 6.27
CA VAL A 45 12.53 -1.86 6.96
C VAL A 45 13.84 -1.59 7.69
N GLY A 46 14.66 -2.64 7.92
CA GLY A 46 15.94 -2.53 8.62
C GLY A 46 15.82 -2.30 10.14
N LEU A 47 14.65 -2.56 10.74
CA LEU A 47 14.41 -2.39 12.17
C LEU A 47 14.31 -3.74 12.87
N ALA A 48 14.89 -3.82 14.08
CA ALA A 48 14.75 -4.99 14.92
C ALA A 48 13.29 -5.21 15.37
N ARG A 49 12.92 -6.47 15.61
CA ARG A 49 11.56 -6.88 16.03
C ARG A 49 11.02 -6.09 17.23
N PRO A 50 11.78 -5.82 18.31
CA PRO A 50 11.27 -5.04 19.44
C PRO A 50 10.84 -3.63 19.03
N THR A 51 11.57 -3.01 18.11
CA THR A 51 11.24 -1.68 17.58
C THR A 51 9.96 -1.72 16.76
N ILE A 52 9.77 -2.75 15.93
CA ILE A 52 8.52 -2.93 15.18
C ILE A 52 7.32 -3.05 16.12
N TYR A 53 7.41 -3.88 17.16
CA TYR A 53 6.33 -4.00 18.14
C TYR A 53 6.07 -2.69 18.90
N LYS A 54 7.11 -1.91 19.19
CA LYS A 54 6.95 -0.57 19.77
C LYS A 54 6.19 0.37 18.82
N LEU A 55 6.55 0.40 17.53
CA LEU A 55 5.85 1.22 16.53
C LEU A 55 4.38 0.82 16.40
N MET A 56 4.08 -0.49 16.41
CA MET A 56 2.69 -0.96 16.37
C MET A 56 1.85 -0.50 17.57
N SER A 57 2.48 -0.31 18.74
CA SER A 57 1.81 0.23 19.94
C SER A 57 1.62 1.75 19.93
N GLN A 58 2.18 2.44 18.93
CA GLN A 58 2.21 3.89 18.78
C GLN A 58 1.38 4.31 17.56
N PRO A 59 0.11 4.72 17.74
CA PRO A 59 -0.76 5.14 16.63
C PRO A 59 -0.15 6.26 15.78
N GLU A 60 0.63 7.16 16.39
CA GLU A 60 1.31 8.27 15.74
C GLU A 60 2.44 7.85 14.80
N SER A 61 2.93 6.59 14.90
CA SER A 61 4.02 6.11 14.06
C SER A 61 3.63 5.89 12.60
N GLY A 62 2.32 5.77 12.33
CA GLY A 62 1.79 5.39 11.02
C GLY A 62 2.24 4.01 10.54
N PHE A 63 2.81 3.17 11.42
CA PHE A 63 3.32 1.86 11.04
C PHE A 63 2.17 0.89 10.71
N PRO A 64 2.29 0.05 9.66
CA PRO A 64 1.24 -0.88 9.25
C PRO A 64 0.79 -1.84 10.36
N GLN A 65 -0.52 -2.06 10.44
CA GLN A 65 -1.12 -2.95 11.43
C GLN A 65 -1.08 -4.41 10.95
N PRO A 66 -0.93 -5.37 11.86
CA PRO A 66 -0.88 -6.78 11.51
C PRO A 66 -2.26 -7.34 11.13
N VAL A 67 -2.30 -8.15 10.08
CA VAL A 67 -3.44 -8.98 9.69
C VAL A 67 -3.34 -10.33 10.40
N LYS A 68 -4.40 -10.72 11.11
CA LYS A 68 -4.52 -12.05 11.73
C LYS A 68 -4.71 -13.11 10.63
N LEU A 69 -3.91 -14.18 10.67
CA LEU A 69 -4.02 -15.26 9.68
C LEU A 69 -4.99 -16.38 10.10
N THR A 70 -5.46 -16.34 11.34
CA THR A 70 -6.38 -17.33 11.90
C THR A 70 -7.47 -16.63 12.69
N VAL A 71 -8.62 -17.30 12.86
CA VAL A 71 -9.72 -16.84 13.73
C VAL A 71 -9.37 -16.83 15.23
N SER A 72 -8.30 -17.53 15.62
CA SER A 72 -7.86 -17.58 17.01
C SER A 72 -7.40 -16.20 17.50
N THR A 73 -7.91 -15.81 18.67
CA THR A 73 -7.51 -14.61 19.42
C THR A 73 -6.46 -14.91 20.49
N ALA A 74 -5.95 -16.14 20.53
CA ALA A 74 -4.95 -16.56 21.50
C ALA A 74 -3.68 -15.69 21.41
N ARG A 75 -3.01 -15.49 22.56
CA ARG A 75 -1.71 -14.83 22.60
C ARG A 75 -0.72 -15.62 21.74
N GLY A 76 -0.11 -14.95 20.77
CA GLY A 76 0.83 -15.58 19.84
C GLY A 76 0.20 -16.17 18.58
N ALA A 77 -1.10 -15.94 18.33
CA ALA A 77 -1.70 -16.28 17.05
C ALA A 77 -0.89 -15.66 15.88
N PRO A 78 -0.72 -16.38 14.77
CA PRO A 78 0.13 -15.93 13.68
C PRO A 78 -0.45 -14.68 12.99
N VAL A 79 0.43 -13.70 12.75
CA VAL A 79 0.08 -12.45 12.06
C VAL A 79 1.04 -12.11 10.93
N ALA A 80 0.56 -11.39 9.94
CA ALA A 80 1.33 -10.91 8.79
C ALA A 80 1.04 -9.43 8.50
N TRP A 81 1.77 -8.82 7.58
CA TRP A 81 1.55 -7.46 7.11
C TRP A 81 1.36 -7.44 5.60
N VAL A 82 0.60 -6.47 5.09
CA VAL A 82 0.48 -6.26 3.65
C VAL A 82 1.79 -5.64 3.15
N LEU A 83 2.35 -6.24 2.08
CA LEU A 83 3.63 -5.79 1.54
C LEU A 83 3.57 -4.33 1.06
N SER A 84 2.52 -3.94 0.34
CA SER A 84 2.35 -2.57 -0.14
C SER A 84 2.40 -1.54 0.99
N GLU A 85 1.68 -1.78 2.10
CA GLU A 85 1.63 -0.88 3.25
C GLU A 85 3.02 -0.69 3.89
N VAL A 86 3.81 -1.77 4.01
CA VAL A 86 5.18 -1.71 4.54
C VAL A 86 6.10 -0.93 3.62
N LEU A 87 5.96 -1.11 2.30
CA LEU A 87 6.72 -0.34 1.31
C LEU A 87 6.32 1.13 1.29
N ASP A 88 5.04 1.45 1.42
CA ASP A 88 4.52 2.82 1.52
C ASP A 88 5.05 3.54 2.74
N TRP A 89 5.02 2.88 3.91
CA TRP A 89 5.60 3.42 5.13
C TRP A 89 7.10 3.71 4.95
N THR A 90 7.83 2.79 4.32
CA THR A 90 9.26 2.96 4.03
C THR A 90 9.51 4.16 3.11
N ARG A 91 8.72 4.29 2.03
CA ARG A 91 8.77 5.46 1.13
C ARG A 91 8.49 6.77 1.87
N ALA A 92 7.50 6.79 2.76
CA ALA A 92 7.16 7.97 3.55
C ALA A 92 8.33 8.43 4.45
N ARG A 93 9.08 7.48 5.04
CA ARG A 93 10.28 7.78 5.83
C ARG A 93 11.39 8.40 4.98
N ILE A 94 11.62 7.86 3.78
CA ILE A 94 12.60 8.43 2.82
C ILE A 94 12.19 9.84 2.41
N ALA A 95 10.91 10.05 2.08
CA ALA A 95 10.39 11.35 1.71
C ALA A 95 10.51 12.36 2.86
N ALA A 96 10.18 11.97 4.09
CA ALA A 96 10.32 12.82 5.28
C ALA A 96 11.79 13.24 5.51
N ARG A 97 12.74 12.33 5.33
CA ARG A 97 14.18 12.66 5.37
C ARG A 97 14.55 13.70 4.31
N ASN A 98 14.09 13.50 3.07
CA ASN A 98 14.43 14.39 1.96
C ASN A 98 13.83 15.79 2.13
N LYS A 99 12.64 15.92 2.74
CA LYS A 99 12.02 17.22 3.03
C LYS A 99 12.79 18.06 4.07
N VAL A 100 13.52 17.42 4.98
CA VAL A 100 14.35 18.11 5.99
C VAL A 100 15.70 18.53 5.41
N ALA A 101 16.16 17.84 4.37
CA ALA A 101 17.44 18.12 3.70
C ALA A 101 17.36 19.17 2.59
N ALA A 102 16.15 19.65 2.25
CA ALA A 102 15.88 20.69 1.25
C ALA A 102 15.55 22.01 1.94
#